data_AF-A0A8T3L0A1-F1
#
_entry.id   AF-A0A8T3L0A1-F1
#
_cell.length_a   1.000
_cell.length_b   1.000
_cell.length_c   1.000
_cell.angle_alpha   90.00
_cell.angle_beta   90.00
_cell.angle_gamma   90.00
#
_symmetry.space_group_name_H-M   'P 1'
#
loop_
_entity.id
_entity.type
_entity.pdbx_description
1 polymer ?
#
loop_
_entity_poly.entity_id
_entity_poly.type
_entity_poly.pdbx_seq_one_letter_code
_entity_poly.pdbx_strand_id
1 'polypeptide(L)'
;MNLKSQDILVLLKLVAIGDQQWAYHRLAVELGMSPSEVHSAVKRALSAGLALHRGERVVPNIRNLGEFLVHGIRYVFVPERGQMSRGMPTAHAGPPLHKQIVLDQEPQPVWPYADGEVRGMEFSPLYKSAPGAAKRDPALYELLVLVDAIRGGRARERELAIKELRARLEQYA
;
A
#
# COMPACT_ATOMS: atom_id res chain seq x y z
N MET A 1 -19.95 -8.10 -4.24
CA MET A 1 -18.80 -8.67 -3.49
C MET A 1 -18.03 -7.49 -2.94
N ASN A 2 -17.80 -7.40 -1.63
CA ASN A 2 -17.22 -6.20 -1.01
C ASN A 2 -15.69 -6.20 -1.10
N LEU A 3 -15.11 -5.05 -1.41
CA LEU A 3 -13.66 -4.84 -1.43
C LEU A 3 -13.08 -5.04 -0.03
N LYS A 4 -11.89 -5.64 0.05
CA LYS A 4 -11.14 -5.87 1.29
C LYS A 4 -9.77 -5.22 1.21
N SER A 5 -9.12 -5.02 2.35
CA SER A 5 -7.85 -4.30 2.41
C SER A 5 -6.70 -5.03 1.70
N GLN A 6 -6.69 -6.37 1.71
CA GLN A 6 -5.70 -7.15 0.94
C GLN A 6 -5.82 -6.95 -0.58
N ASP A 7 -6.99 -6.54 -1.08
CA ASP A 7 -7.19 -6.33 -2.51
C ASP A 7 -6.36 -5.14 -2.99
N ILE A 8 -6.25 -4.11 -2.15
CA ILE A 8 -5.40 -2.96 -2.44
C ILE A 8 -3.92 -3.33 -2.36
N LEU A 9 -3.50 -4.17 -1.41
CA LEU A 9 -2.12 -4.68 -1.37
C LEU A 9 -1.75 -5.40 -2.69
N VAL A 10 -2.65 -6.26 -3.19
CA VAL A 10 -2.45 -6.96 -4.48
C VAL A 10 -2.35 -5.96 -5.64
N LEU A 11 -3.21 -4.95 -5.69
CA LEU A 11 -3.18 -3.94 -6.75
C LEU A 11 -1.91 -3.09 -6.72
N LEU A 12 -1.45 -2.65 -5.54
CA LEU A 12 -0.20 -1.91 -5.41
C LEU A 12 1.01 -2.76 -5.83
N LYS A 13 0.97 -4.07 -5.57
CA LYS A 13 2.00 -4.98 -6.07
C LYS A 13 1.97 -5.11 -7.59
N LEU A 14 0.79 -5.15 -8.20
CA LEU A 14 0.68 -5.13 -9.65
C LEU A 14 1.19 -3.81 -10.25
N VAL A 15 0.97 -2.67 -9.58
CA VAL A 15 1.58 -1.39 -9.97
C VAL A 15 3.11 -1.48 -9.90
N ALA A 16 3.66 -2.00 -8.79
CA ALA A 16 5.10 -2.15 -8.62
C ALA A 16 5.76 -3.11 -9.65
N ILE A 17 5.02 -4.12 -10.13
CA ILE A 17 5.47 -5.03 -11.20
C ILE A 17 5.51 -4.31 -12.56
N GLY A 18 4.63 -3.33 -12.80
CA GLY A 18 4.50 -2.65 -14.09
C GLY A 18 4.11 -3.60 -15.22
N ASP A 19 4.78 -3.49 -16.37
CA ASP A 19 4.50 -4.30 -17.57
C ASP A 19 5.08 -5.72 -17.53
N GLN A 20 5.79 -6.08 -16.46
CA GLN A 20 6.38 -7.41 -16.34
C GLN A 20 5.30 -8.50 -16.22
N GLN A 21 5.62 -9.70 -16.72
CA GLN A 21 4.72 -10.84 -16.57
C GLN A 21 4.64 -11.26 -15.11
N TRP A 22 3.43 -11.60 -14.67
CA TRP A 22 3.18 -12.10 -13.33
C TRP A 22 2.26 -13.32 -13.36
N ALA A 23 2.34 -14.12 -12.32
CA ALA A 23 1.49 -15.28 -12.11
C ALA A 23 0.98 -15.31 -10.67
N TYR A 24 -0.22 -15.88 -10.46
CA TYR A 24 -0.86 -15.92 -9.14
C TYR A 24 0.01 -16.56 -8.05
N HIS A 25 0.72 -17.65 -8.37
CA HIS A 25 1.59 -18.32 -7.40
C HIS A 25 2.75 -17.42 -6.97
N ARG A 26 3.35 -16.68 -7.92
CA ARG A 26 4.46 -15.76 -7.64
C ARG A 26 4.00 -14.59 -6.79
N LEU A 27 2.87 -13.98 -7.14
CA LEU A 27 2.25 -12.92 -6.32
C LEU A 27 1.96 -13.40 -4.90
N ALA A 28 1.42 -14.61 -4.74
CA ALA A 28 1.10 -15.18 -3.44
C ALA A 28 2.35 -15.27 -2.55
N VAL A 29 3.46 -15.79 -3.11
CA VAL A 29 4.76 -15.85 -2.41
C VAL A 29 5.28 -14.46 -2.07
N GLU A 30 5.32 -13.55 -3.04
CA GLU A 30 5.87 -12.20 -2.86
C GLU A 30 5.05 -11.39 -1.84
N LEU A 31 3.73 -11.58 -1.77
CA LEU A 31 2.83 -10.90 -0.84
C LEU A 31 2.64 -11.61 0.50
N GLY A 32 3.15 -12.84 0.66
CA GLY A 32 2.88 -13.66 1.85
C GLY A 32 1.39 -13.99 2.02
N MET A 33 0.70 -14.26 0.90
CA MET A 33 -0.72 -14.59 0.82
C MET A 33 -0.90 -16.00 0.25
N SER A 34 -2.09 -16.59 0.39
CA SER A 34 -2.40 -17.83 -0.33
C SER A 34 -2.76 -17.55 -1.79
N PRO A 35 -2.57 -18.51 -2.72
CA PRO A 35 -3.00 -18.34 -4.11
C PRO A 35 -4.50 -18.05 -4.26
N SER A 36 -5.34 -18.69 -3.44
CA SER A 36 -6.80 -18.47 -3.45
C SER A 36 -7.16 -17.06 -2.96
N GLU A 37 -6.38 -16.51 -2.03
CA GLU A 37 -6.57 -15.15 -1.54
C GLU A 37 -6.23 -14.11 -2.60
N VAL A 38 -5.09 -14.27 -3.30
CA VAL A 38 -4.71 -13.40 -4.42
C VAL A 38 -5.74 -13.50 -5.56
N HIS A 39 -6.19 -14.70 -5.91
CA HIS A 39 -7.21 -14.88 -6.94
C HIS A 39 -8.52 -14.17 -6.58
N SER A 40 -8.96 -14.31 -5.32
CA SER A 40 -10.15 -13.63 -4.82
C SER A 40 -10.01 -12.12 -4.78
N ALA A 41 -8.81 -11.61 -4.47
CA ALA A 41 -8.49 -10.19 -4.48
C ALA A 41 -8.57 -9.60 -5.90
N VAL A 42 -7.96 -10.28 -6.88
CA VAL A 42 -8.04 -9.88 -8.29
C VAL A 42 -9.49 -9.89 -8.79
N LYS A 43 -10.27 -10.92 -8.44
CA LYS A 43 -11.70 -10.99 -8.78
C LYS A 43 -12.51 -9.82 -8.21
N ARG A 44 -12.27 -9.44 -6.95
CA ARG A 44 -12.92 -8.29 -6.32
C ARG A 44 -12.49 -6.97 -6.96
N ALA A 45 -11.21 -6.81 -7.26
CA ALA A 45 -10.68 -5.62 -7.92
C ALA A 45 -11.26 -5.42 -9.33
N LEU A 46 -11.39 -6.50 -10.11
CA LEU A 46 -12.08 -6.48 -11.41
C LEU A 46 -13.55 -6.08 -11.24
N SER A 47 -14.26 -6.68 -10.29
CA SER A 47 -15.66 -6.35 -10.01
C SER A 47 -15.86 -4.91 -9.55
N ALA A 48 -14.88 -4.31 -8.87
CA ALA A 48 -14.91 -2.93 -8.40
C ALA A 48 -14.41 -1.93 -9.48
N GLY A 49 -13.96 -2.40 -10.64
CA GLY A 49 -13.39 -1.56 -11.69
C GLY A 49 -12.02 -0.96 -11.35
N LEU A 50 -11.35 -1.43 -10.29
CA LEU A 50 -9.99 -1.02 -9.91
C LEU A 50 -8.90 -1.79 -10.68
N ALA A 51 -9.29 -2.87 -11.36
CA ALA A 51 -8.48 -3.60 -12.33
C ALA A 51 -9.27 -3.82 -13.61
N LEU A 52 -8.57 -4.12 -14.70
CA LEU A 52 -9.16 -4.45 -16.00
C LEU A 52 -8.37 -5.56 -16.68
N HIS A 53 -9.00 -6.20 -17.67
CA HIS A 53 -8.29 -7.12 -18.58
C HIS A 53 -7.63 -6.32 -19.71
N ARG A 54 -6.32 -6.54 -19.90
CA ARG A 54 -5.56 -6.07 -21.05
C ARG A 54 -5.06 -7.32 -21.78
N GLY A 55 -5.79 -7.74 -22.82
CA GLY A 55 -5.63 -9.07 -23.42
C GLY A 55 -5.96 -10.16 -22.40
N GLU A 56 -5.10 -11.16 -22.28
CA GLU A 56 -5.26 -12.27 -21.32
C GLU A 56 -4.82 -11.93 -19.89
N ARG A 57 -4.31 -10.73 -19.65
CA ARG A 57 -3.74 -10.33 -18.36
C ARG A 57 -4.67 -9.39 -17.61
N VAL A 58 -4.61 -9.45 -16.28
CA VAL A 58 -5.22 -8.45 -15.42
C VAL A 58 -4.18 -7.41 -15.05
N VAL A 59 -4.52 -6.13 -15.23
CA VAL A 59 -3.69 -4.98 -14.86
C VAL A 59 -4.49 -4.00 -14.01
N PRO A 60 -3.83 -3.19 -13.15
CA PRO A 60 -4.50 -2.11 -12.43
C PRO A 60 -5.13 -1.12 -13.41
N ASN A 61 -6.36 -0.69 -13.14
CA ASN A 61 -6.93 0.47 -13.80
C ASN A 61 -6.41 1.71 -13.08
N ILE A 62 -5.31 2.28 -13.58
CA ILE A 62 -4.55 3.34 -12.90
C ILE A 62 -5.43 4.55 -12.56
N ARG A 63 -6.32 4.96 -13.47
CA ARG A 63 -7.24 6.08 -13.24
C ARG A 63 -8.17 5.80 -12.06
N ASN A 64 -8.88 4.67 -12.08
CA ASN A 64 -9.85 4.33 -11.05
C ASN A 64 -9.18 4.01 -9.71
N LEU A 65 -8.04 3.32 -9.75
CA LEU A 65 -7.23 3.04 -8.56
C LEU A 65 -6.72 4.34 -7.94
N GLY A 66 -6.17 5.26 -8.74
CA GLY A 66 -5.72 6.57 -8.26
C GLY A 66 -6.84 7.38 -7.60
N GLU A 67 -8.01 7.44 -8.22
CA GLU A 67 -9.20 8.09 -7.65
C GLU A 67 -9.58 7.47 -6.29
N PHE A 68 -9.65 6.14 -6.22
CA PHE A 68 -9.97 5.43 -4.98
C PHE A 68 -8.92 5.64 -3.89
N LEU A 69 -7.64 5.56 -4.23
CA LEU A 69 -6.54 5.76 -3.26
C LEU A 69 -6.52 7.19 -2.72
N VAL A 70 -6.81 8.19 -3.54
CA VAL A 70 -6.80 9.60 -3.09
C VAL A 70 -8.04 9.94 -2.26
N HIS A 71 -9.22 9.45 -2.66
CA HIS A 71 -10.49 9.92 -2.10
C HIS A 71 -11.20 8.90 -1.20
N GLY A 72 -11.09 7.61 -1.49
CA GLY A 72 -11.84 6.55 -0.81
C GLY A 72 -11.09 5.88 0.34
N ILE A 73 -9.79 5.59 0.17
CA ILE A 73 -9.10 4.63 1.03
C ILE A 73 -9.08 5.02 2.52
N ARG A 74 -8.99 6.33 2.79
CA ARG A 74 -8.96 6.88 4.16
C ARG A 74 -10.25 6.66 4.95
N TYR A 75 -11.36 6.35 4.28
CA TYR A 75 -12.65 6.13 4.91
C TYR A 75 -12.98 4.64 5.04
N VAL A 76 -12.48 3.82 4.12
CA VAL A 76 -12.84 2.39 4.07
C VAL A 76 -11.85 1.53 4.85
N PHE A 77 -10.56 1.91 4.88
CA PHE A 77 -9.49 1.16 5.54
C PHE A 77 -8.76 2.05 6.55
N VAL A 78 -9.49 2.55 7.54
CA VAL A 78 -8.94 3.41 8.61
C VAL A 78 -7.86 2.64 9.39
N PRO A 79 -6.65 3.21 9.57
CA PRO A 79 -5.60 2.58 10.34
C PRO A 79 -5.88 2.72 11.83
N GLU A 80 -5.71 1.62 12.56
CA GLU A 80 -5.70 1.64 14.02
C GLU A 80 -4.35 2.18 14.49
N ARG A 81 -4.38 3.03 15.52
CA ARG A 81 -3.19 3.55 16.18
C ARG A 81 -3.05 2.85 17.52
N GLY A 82 -1.93 2.18 17.71
CA GLY A 82 -1.67 1.36 18.88
C GLY A 82 -0.69 2.02 19.85
N GLN A 83 0.01 1.20 20.62
CA GLN A 83 1.01 1.64 21.59
C GLN A 83 2.41 1.78 20.96
N MET A 84 3.39 2.20 21.75
CA MET A 84 4.78 2.16 21.33
C MET A 84 5.21 0.73 21.04
N SER A 85 5.67 0.48 19.82
CA SER A 85 6.09 -0.84 19.34
C SER A 85 7.39 -0.72 18.54
N ARG A 86 7.98 -1.87 18.21
CA ARG A 86 9.08 -1.99 17.27
C ARG A 86 8.53 -2.43 15.92
N GLY A 87 9.00 -1.81 14.86
CA GLY A 87 8.40 -1.99 13.55
C GLY A 87 9.14 -1.38 12.38
N MET A 88 8.50 -1.47 11.23
CA MET A 88 8.95 -0.86 9.97
C MET A 88 8.29 0.52 9.83
N PRO A 89 9.05 1.61 9.57
CA PRO A 89 8.46 2.94 9.39
C PRO A 89 7.37 2.99 8.33
N THR A 90 6.33 3.79 8.55
CA THR A 90 5.28 4.01 7.55
C THR A 90 4.81 5.46 7.53
N ALA A 91 3.82 5.79 6.70
CA ALA A 91 3.26 7.13 6.55
C ALA A 91 4.35 8.21 6.38
N HIS A 92 4.33 9.28 7.18
CA HIS A 92 5.32 10.36 7.04
C HIS A 92 6.76 9.94 7.39
N ALA A 93 6.95 8.84 8.13
CA ALA A 93 8.26 8.35 8.55
C ALA A 93 8.86 7.31 7.61
N GLY A 94 8.07 6.77 6.67
CA GLY A 94 8.57 5.87 5.64
C GLY A 94 9.13 6.60 4.41
N PRO A 95 9.88 5.91 3.55
CA PRO A 95 10.23 6.42 2.22
C PRO A 95 8.99 6.48 1.30
N PRO A 96 8.87 7.50 0.43
CA PRO A 96 9.84 8.57 0.20
C PRO A 96 9.66 9.80 1.11
N LEU A 97 8.60 9.84 1.94
CA LEU A 97 8.17 11.05 2.65
C LEU A 97 9.11 11.50 3.78
N HIS A 98 9.84 10.59 4.41
CA HIS A 98 10.77 10.91 5.51
C HIS A 98 11.82 11.98 5.17
N LYS A 99 12.11 12.20 3.88
CA LYS A 99 13.05 13.24 3.42
C LYS A 99 12.41 14.62 3.29
N GLN A 100 11.09 14.68 3.18
CA GLN A 100 10.33 15.91 2.92
C GLN A 100 9.64 16.45 4.17
N ILE A 101 9.57 15.64 5.23
CA ILE A 101 8.87 15.93 6.46
C ILE A 101 9.90 15.84 7.59
N VAL A 102 10.14 16.96 8.26
CA VAL A 102 10.94 16.98 9.47
C VAL A 102 10.19 16.17 10.51
N LEU A 103 10.79 15.07 10.95
CA LEU A 103 10.30 14.32 12.10
C LEU A 103 10.38 15.26 13.31
N ASP A 104 9.23 15.55 13.91
CA ASP A 104 9.14 16.30 15.15
C ASP A 104 9.60 15.40 16.32
N GLN A 105 9.39 15.83 17.57
CA GLN A 105 9.66 14.97 18.73
C GLN A 105 8.59 13.88 18.92
N GLU A 106 7.57 13.77 18.05
CA GLU A 106 6.56 12.73 18.19
C GLU A 106 7.11 11.37 17.76
N PRO A 107 6.67 10.28 18.41
CA PRO A 107 7.06 8.95 17.98
C PRO A 107 6.57 8.66 16.56
N GLN A 108 7.53 8.36 15.68
CA GLN A 108 7.25 8.00 14.29
C GLN A 108 6.28 6.82 14.16
N PRO A 109 5.36 6.82 13.18
CA PRO A 109 4.47 5.69 12.93
C PRO A 109 5.23 4.49 12.36
N VAL A 110 4.98 3.31 12.92
CA VAL A 110 5.57 2.05 12.47
C VAL A 110 4.51 0.97 12.31
N TRP A 111 4.65 0.13 11.29
CA TRP A 111 3.97 -1.16 11.26
C TRP A 111 4.63 -2.10 12.25
N PRO A 112 3.90 -2.67 13.24
CA PRO A 112 4.45 -3.69 14.12
C PRO A 112 5.03 -4.83 13.29
N TYR A 113 6.32 -5.08 13.47
CA TYR A 113 7.02 -6.08 12.70
C TYR A 113 8.22 -6.59 13.50
N ALA A 114 8.33 -7.90 13.65
CA ALA A 114 9.33 -8.53 14.53
C ALA A 114 10.76 -8.15 14.14
N ASP A 115 11.04 -8.10 12.83
CA ASP A 115 12.33 -7.71 12.28
C ASP A 115 12.46 -6.19 12.04
N GLY A 116 11.55 -5.38 12.59
CA GLY A 116 11.61 -3.93 12.51
C GLY A 116 12.75 -3.37 13.36
N GLU A 117 13.45 -2.36 12.86
CA GLU A 117 14.60 -1.76 13.57
C GLU A 117 14.21 -0.48 14.32
N VAL A 118 13.00 0.02 14.07
CA VAL A 118 12.57 1.33 14.52
C VAL A 118 11.54 1.21 15.63
N ARG A 119 11.75 1.95 16.72
CA ARG A 119 10.76 2.10 17.79
C ARG A 119 9.88 3.31 17.50
N GLY A 120 8.57 3.12 17.52
CA GLY A 120 7.60 4.14 17.13
C GLY A 120 6.18 3.83 17.56
N MET A 121 5.24 4.72 17.23
CA MET A 121 3.83 4.53 17.50
C MET A 121 3.25 3.51 16.52
N GLU A 122 2.55 2.50 17.01
CA GLU A 122 1.93 1.50 16.15
C GLU A 122 0.89 2.11 15.21
N PHE A 123 0.99 1.72 13.94
CA PHE A 123 0.08 2.04 12.87
C PHE A 123 -0.30 0.73 12.17
N SER A 124 -1.59 0.38 12.12
CA SER A 124 -1.98 -0.91 11.55
C SER A 124 -1.71 -0.97 10.03
N PRO A 125 -1.01 -2.01 9.55
CA PRO A 125 -0.74 -2.14 8.13
C PRO A 125 -2.04 -2.35 7.36
N LEU A 126 -2.05 -1.97 6.08
CA LEU A 126 -3.21 -2.17 5.21
C LEU A 126 -3.65 -3.64 5.20
N TYR A 127 -2.70 -4.56 5.25
CA TYR A 127 -2.96 -5.98 5.47
C TYR A 127 -1.82 -6.60 6.29
N LYS A 128 -2.11 -7.67 7.03
CA LYS A 128 -1.16 -8.30 7.97
C LYS A 128 0.20 -8.67 7.34
N SER A 129 0.23 -9.00 6.05
CA SER A 129 1.46 -9.38 5.34
C SER A 129 2.19 -8.20 4.68
N ALA A 130 1.62 -6.98 4.71
CA ALA A 130 2.17 -5.81 4.05
C ALA A 130 3.60 -5.47 4.52
N PRO A 131 3.96 -5.50 5.82
CA PRO A 131 5.34 -5.20 6.25
C PRO A 131 6.36 -6.20 5.69
N GLY A 132 6.01 -7.50 5.70
CA GLY A 132 6.85 -8.54 5.11
C GLY A 132 6.99 -8.39 3.59
N ALA A 133 5.90 -8.05 2.90
CA ALA A 133 5.91 -7.80 1.46
C ALA A 133 6.76 -6.56 1.10
N ALA A 134 6.61 -5.48 1.87
CA ALA A 134 7.38 -4.25 1.72
C ALA A 134 8.88 -4.48 1.92
N LYS A 135 9.29 -5.29 2.92
CA LYS A 135 10.70 -5.63 3.15
C LYS A 135 11.36 -6.31 1.94
N ARG A 136 10.59 -7.05 1.13
CA ARG A 136 11.10 -7.76 -0.07
C ARG A 136 11.08 -6.91 -1.33
N ASP A 137 10.31 -5.83 -1.35
CA ASP A 137 10.01 -5.05 -2.55
C ASP A 137 10.00 -3.55 -2.21
N PRO A 138 11.12 -2.84 -2.47
CA PRO A 138 11.23 -1.42 -2.18
C PRO A 138 10.19 -0.56 -2.92
N ALA A 139 9.81 -0.93 -4.15
CA ALA A 139 8.82 -0.17 -4.91
C ALA A 139 7.42 -0.32 -4.29
N LEU A 140 7.05 -1.54 -3.88
CA LEU A 140 5.82 -1.79 -3.14
C LEU A 140 5.83 -1.07 -1.78
N TYR A 141 6.97 -1.07 -1.08
CA TYR A 141 7.10 -0.39 0.21
C TYR A 141 6.75 1.09 0.10
N GLU A 142 7.36 1.80 -0.87
CA GLU A 142 7.11 3.22 -1.07
C GLU A 142 5.63 3.50 -1.41
N LEU A 143 4.99 2.66 -2.23
CA LEU A 143 3.56 2.78 -2.53
C LEU A 143 2.69 2.60 -1.27
N LEU A 144 2.99 1.60 -0.44
CA LEU A 144 2.26 1.34 0.81
C LEU A 144 2.42 2.49 1.81
N VAL A 145 3.63 3.06 1.92
CA VAL A 145 3.90 4.22 2.78
C VAL A 145 3.07 5.43 2.36
N LEU A 146 3.03 5.73 1.06
CA LEU A 146 2.22 6.83 0.52
C LEU A 146 0.74 6.61 0.83
N VAL A 147 0.26 5.39 0.63
CA VAL A 147 -1.12 5.01 0.92
C VAL A 147 -1.45 5.19 2.40
N ASP A 148 -0.53 4.83 3.30
CA ASP A 148 -0.72 5.01 4.75
C ASP A 148 -0.72 6.48 5.18
N ALA A 149 0.13 7.31 4.56
CA ALA A 149 0.08 8.75 4.76
C ALA A 149 -1.28 9.32 4.32
N ILE A 150 -1.90 8.80 3.25
CA ILE A 150 -3.26 9.19 2.83
C ILE A 150 -4.32 8.70 3.83
N ARG A 151 -4.20 7.45 4.28
CA ARG A 151 -5.16 6.79 5.19
C ARG A 151 -5.24 7.47 6.55
N GLY A 152 -4.09 7.78 7.15
CA GLY A 152 -4.02 8.19 8.56
C GLY A 152 -3.19 9.45 8.84
N GLY A 153 -2.57 10.07 7.84
CA GLY A 153 -1.68 11.22 8.04
C GLY A 153 -2.40 12.55 8.26
N ARG A 154 -1.63 13.55 8.73
CA ARG A 154 -2.07 14.95 8.87
C ARG A 154 -2.33 15.59 7.50
N ALA A 155 -2.95 16.78 7.46
CA ALA A 155 -3.29 17.45 6.19
C ALA A 155 -2.08 17.60 5.24
N ARG A 156 -0.97 18.15 5.75
CA ARG A 156 0.28 18.32 4.98
C ARG A 156 0.87 16.99 4.50
N GLU A 157 0.88 15.96 5.36
CA GLU A 157 1.38 14.62 5.02
C GLU A 157 0.57 14.00 3.89
N ARG A 158 -0.76 14.12 3.96
CA ARG A 158 -1.69 13.63 2.93
C ARG A 158 -1.49 14.34 1.61
N GLU A 159 -1.36 15.66 1.61
CA GLU A 159 -1.13 16.43 0.38
C GLU A 159 0.17 16.03 -0.32
N LEU A 160 1.26 15.89 0.44
CA LEU A 160 2.54 15.40 -0.10
C LEU A 160 2.42 13.98 -0.64
N ALA A 161 1.76 13.09 0.11
CA ALA A 161 1.56 11.70 -0.31
C ALA A 161 0.71 11.60 -1.59
N ILE A 162 -0.36 12.38 -1.70
CA ILE A 162 -1.21 12.44 -2.91
C ILE A 162 -0.41 12.91 -4.12
N LYS A 163 0.40 13.97 -3.95
CA LYS A 163 1.24 14.51 -5.02
C LYS A 163 2.21 13.44 -5.54
N GLU A 164 2.94 12.80 -4.64
CA GLU A 164 3.92 11.77 -4.97
C GLU A 164 3.26 10.51 -5.56
N LEU A 165 2.14 10.06 -4.99
CA LEU A 165 1.40 8.90 -5.49
C LEU A 165 0.90 9.13 -6.91
N ARG A 166 0.35 10.31 -7.22
CA ARG A 166 -0.10 10.67 -8.58
C ARG A 166 1.05 10.62 -9.57
N ALA A 167 2.17 11.27 -9.24
CA ALA A 167 3.35 11.29 -10.11
C ALA A 167 3.89 9.87 -10.43
N ARG A 168 3.79 8.94 -9.48
CA ARG A 168 4.19 7.54 -9.68
C ARG A 168 3.19 6.77 -10.52
N LEU A 169 1.90 6.94 -10.27
CA LEU A 169 0.84 6.26 -11.02
C LEU A 169 0.81 6.70 -12.49
N GLU A 170 1.09 7.97 -12.78
CA GLU A 170 1.19 8.50 -14.15
C GLU A 170 2.23 7.78 -15.02
N GLN A 171 3.25 7.14 -14.43
CA GLN A 171 4.23 6.35 -15.19
C GLN A 171 3.64 5.08 -15.81
N TYR A 172 2.45 4.66 -15.35
CA TYR A 172 1.78 3.43 -15.75
C TYR A 172 0.43 3.68 -16.43
N ALA A 173 0.01 4.94 -16.55
CA ALA A 173 -1.25 5.36 -17.16
C ALA A 173 -1.16 5.31 -18.70
#